data_AF-A0A2V6BUB0-F1
#
_entry.id   AF-A0A2V6BUB0-F1
#
_cell.length_a   1.000
_cell.length_b   1.000
_cell.length_c   1.000
_cell.angle_alpha   90.00
_cell.angle_beta   90.00
_cell.angle_gamma   90.00
#
_symmetry.space_group_name_H-M   'P 1'
#
loop_
_entity.id
_entity.type
_entity.pdbx_description
1 polymer ?
#
loop_
_entity_poly.entity_id
_entity_poly.type
_entity_poly.pdbx_seq_one_letter_code
_entity_poly.pdbx_strand_id
1 'polypeptide(L)'
;MNSEVTGITEIKEERWQEHDHVCPADAHDTAWRGDETLDPRANHSFHGWILYDGACCSCTASARRFDRIFRRRGFLFLPLQTTWVMQRLDLEPGAPLEEMRVLTNDGRDIGGADAVIFLARQIWWTRLFAALARLPGMHNLLHRSYRWIAVHRGCDDIACDIKKRRLPSRRSTKTAAKRPPLFEFSPAWIPLIVLSLIALLARNHVAPWQFMWLMAAAIFFGCKGLTFWSARRQIVHPRVGRALAYLSLWPGMDSRKFLGRPTHQNLTALSRQVSRRPRGGVRETLEQELVSRASEELSGKTPKKQANIAIAEVFLGGVLLFGFARLAPYPLLTGWIGMIGMILVLHFGMFALLAIAWRADGLDVRPIMDAPLKSTTLGEFWGRRWNGAFNQVAFEILFRPLARTTGPTIGTIVAFLASGLIHELVISLPARAGYGLPAAYFLLQGCGVIIQHRVTRIRRGMAGRVFTVLVVAVPAFWLFHPPFVRHVILPFMKAIGAL
;
A
#
# COMPACT_ATOMS: atom_id res chain seq x y z
N MET A 1 -69.74 49.93 -6.64
CA MET A 1 -69.62 48.98 -5.51
C MET A 1 -68.87 47.76 -6.02
N ASN A 2 -67.62 47.68 -5.58
CA ASN A 2 -66.56 46.68 -5.68
C ASN A 2 -66.72 45.41 -6.55
N SER A 3 -65.75 45.23 -7.45
CA SER A 3 -65.24 43.93 -7.87
C SER A 3 -63.72 43.97 -7.74
N GLU A 4 -63.17 43.21 -6.78
CA GLU A 4 -61.73 43.03 -6.61
C GLU A 4 -61.25 41.88 -7.49
N VAL A 5 -60.27 42.20 -8.31
CA VAL A 5 -59.60 41.36 -9.30
C VAL A 5 -58.40 40.68 -8.64
N THR A 6 -58.31 39.36 -8.78
CA THR A 6 -57.16 38.55 -8.39
C THR A 6 -55.97 38.81 -9.32
N GLY A 7 -54.87 39.28 -8.75
CA GLY A 7 -53.61 39.52 -9.45
C GLY A 7 -52.87 38.21 -9.76
N ILE A 8 -52.61 37.97 -11.03
CA ILE A 8 -51.59 37.03 -11.53
C ILE A 8 -50.42 37.90 -12.00
N THR A 9 -49.33 37.93 -11.24
CA THR A 9 -48.08 38.54 -11.68
C THR A 9 -47.26 37.52 -12.48
N GLU A 10 -47.18 37.81 -13.77
CA GLU A 10 -46.30 37.23 -14.78
C GLU A 10 -44.83 37.44 -14.40
N ILE A 11 -44.08 36.35 -14.18
CA ILE A 11 -42.63 36.38 -13.95
C ILE A 11 -41.94 36.01 -15.26
N LYS A 12 -41.26 37.01 -15.83
CA LYS A 12 -40.34 36.94 -16.97
C LYS A 12 -39.35 35.77 -16.80
N GLU A 13 -39.36 34.80 -17.73
CA GLU A 13 -38.30 33.80 -17.87
C GLU A 13 -37.03 34.47 -18.42
N GLU A 14 -36.07 34.75 -17.54
CA GLU A 14 -34.69 35.04 -17.96
C GLU A 14 -34.02 33.74 -18.42
N ARG A 15 -33.75 33.68 -19.73
CA ARG A 15 -32.97 32.64 -20.41
C ARG A 15 -31.52 32.69 -19.92
N TRP A 16 -31.18 31.85 -18.95
CA TRP A 16 -29.80 31.64 -18.50
C TRP A 16 -29.01 30.89 -19.58
N GLN A 17 -27.97 31.56 -20.11
CA GLN A 17 -27.01 30.99 -21.04
C GLN A 17 -26.32 29.75 -20.45
N GLU A 18 -26.19 28.75 -21.31
CA GLU A 18 -25.53 27.48 -21.08
C GLU A 18 -24.01 27.74 -20.90
N HIS A 19 -23.52 27.68 -19.66
CA HIS A 19 -22.09 27.79 -19.39
C HIS A 19 -21.40 26.49 -19.82
N ASP A 20 -20.72 26.54 -20.97
CA ASP A 20 -19.79 25.53 -21.45
C ASP A 20 -18.74 25.19 -20.38
N HIS A 21 -18.42 23.90 -20.27
CA HIS A 21 -17.38 23.35 -19.40
C HIS A 21 -15.99 23.79 -19.87
N VAL A 22 -15.60 25.02 -19.60
CA VAL A 22 -14.24 25.53 -19.82
C VAL A 22 -13.39 25.22 -18.59
N CYS A 23 -12.31 24.44 -18.75
CA CYS A 23 -11.31 24.26 -17.69
C CYS A 23 -10.80 25.65 -17.23
N PRO A 24 -10.58 25.89 -15.93
CA PRO A 24 -10.19 27.22 -15.42
C PRO A 24 -9.02 27.80 -16.22
N ALA A 25 -9.29 28.95 -16.84
CA ALA A 25 -8.45 29.65 -17.78
C ALA A 25 -7.33 30.43 -17.07
N ASP A 26 -6.55 29.78 -16.21
CA ASP A 26 -5.35 30.41 -15.61
C ASP A 26 -4.10 30.18 -16.49
N ALA A 27 -4.29 29.97 -17.80
CA ALA A 27 -3.22 29.84 -18.79
C ALA A 27 -3.71 29.97 -20.26
N HIS A 28 -4.81 30.69 -20.53
CA HIS A 28 -5.17 31.04 -21.91
C HIS A 28 -4.33 32.20 -22.48
N ASP A 29 -3.41 32.76 -21.68
CA ASP A 29 -2.64 33.95 -22.01
C ASP A 29 -1.11 33.75 -22.04
N THR A 30 -0.66 32.51 -22.21
CA THR A 30 0.56 32.30 -22.99
C THR A 30 0.10 31.76 -24.32
N ALA A 31 -0.18 32.68 -25.23
CA ALA A 31 -0.09 32.44 -26.66
C ALA A 31 1.06 31.45 -26.90
N TRP A 32 0.71 30.20 -27.20
CA TRP A 32 1.58 29.35 -27.97
C TRP A 32 1.61 30.05 -29.32
N ARG A 33 2.52 31.02 -29.44
CA ARG A 33 3.09 31.43 -30.72
C ARG A 33 3.82 30.18 -31.20
N GLY A 34 3.03 29.23 -31.68
CA GLY A 34 3.47 28.35 -32.73
C GLY A 34 3.80 29.32 -33.82
N ASP A 35 5.08 29.59 -33.94
CA ASP A 35 5.62 30.14 -35.14
C ASP A 35 4.95 29.35 -36.28
N GLU A 36 4.06 30.00 -37.02
CA GLU A 36 3.43 29.47 -38.22
C GLU A 36 4.48 29.12 -39.31
N THR A 37 5.77 29.24 -38.97
CA THR A 37 6.93 28.96 -39.81
C THR A 37 7.67 27.66 -39.48
N LEU A 38 7.21 26.82 -38.55
CA LEU A 38 7.72 25.43 -38.49
C LEU A 38 7.09 24.61 -39.61
N ASP A 39 7.49 24.90 -40.85
CA ASP A 39 7.31 24.04 -42.01
C ASP A 39 7.83 22.64 -41.63
N PRO A 40 6.96 21.61 -41.56
CA PRO A 40 7.35 20.24 -41.26
C PRO A 40 8.40 19.70 -42.25
N ARG A 41 8.56 20.35 -43.41
CA ARG A 41 9.54 19.99 -44.44
C ARG A 41 10.95 20.53 -44.18
N ALA A 42 11.12 21.47 -43.24
CA ALA A 42 12.41 22.11 -42.97
C ALA A 42 13.23 21.44 -41.82
N ASN A 43 12.62 20.51 -41.07
CA ASN A 43 13.26 19.93 -39.88
C ASN A 43 13.37 18.40 -39.99
N HIS A 44 14.56 17.89 -40.29
CA HIS A 44 14.87 16.45 -40.45
C HIS A 44 14.59 15.58 -39.20
N SER A 45 14.18 16.18 -38.07
CA SER A 45 13.88 15.50 -36.81
C SER A 45 12.38 15.36 -36.49
N PHE A 46 11.46 15.73 -37.39
CA PHE A 46 10.01 15.63 -37.12
C PHE A 46 9.46 14.21 -37.33
N HIS A 47 8.82 13.66 -36.29
CA HIS A 47 8.32 12.27 -36.26
C HIS A 47 6.78 12.18 -36.18
N GLY A 48 6.07 13.21 -35.71
CA GLY A 48 4.60 13.22 -35.74
C GLY A 48 3.91 14.14 -34.72
N TRP A 49 2.58 14.13 -34.76
CA TRP A 49 1.67 14.83 -33.85
C TRP A 49 1.02 13.87 -32.87
N ILE A 50 0.95 14.25 -31.60
CA ILE A 50 0.20 13.56 -30.54
C ILE A 50 -1.08 14.37 -30.28
N LEU A 51 -2.21 13.78 -30.66
CA LEU A 51 -3.52 14.40 -30.58
C LEU A 51 -4.20 14.00 -29.28
N TYR A 52 -4.67 15.01 -28.54
CA TYR A 52 -5.37 14.82 -27.28
C TYR A 52 -6.66 15.64 -27.24
N ASP A 53 -7.56 15.27 -26.32
CA ASP A 53 -8.79 16.00 -26.10
C ASP A 53 -8.54 17.27 -25.27
N GLY A 54 -8.64 18.43 -25.90
CA GLY A 54 -8.48 19.74 -25.26
C GLY A 54 -9.59 20.12 -24.29
N ALA A 55 -10.79 19.54 -24.43
CA ALA A 55 -11.92 19.78 -23.53
C ALA A 55 -11.78 19.00 -22.20
N CYS A 56 -10.93 17.97 -22.16
CA CYS A 56 -10.69 17.17 -20.96
C CYS A 56 -9.52 17.71 -20.14
N CYS A 57 -9.79 18.17 -18.91
CA CYS A 57 -8.74 18.74 -18.05
C CYS A 57 -7.64 17.70 -17.71
N SER A 58 -7.98 16.42 -17.56
CA SER A 58 -7.00 15.35 -17.30
C SER A 58 -6.10 15.03 -18.51
N CYS A 59 -6.66 15.09 -19.72
CA CYS A 59 -5.90 14.95 -20.98
C CYS A 59 -4.95 16.12 -21.18
N THR A 60 -5.43 17.35 -20.97
CA THR A 60 -4.61 18.57 -21.07
C THR A 60 -3.46 18.58 -20.05
N ALA A 61 -3.73 18.20 -18.79
CA ALA A 61 -2.68 18.08 -17.77
C ALA A 61 -1.62 17.01 -18.15
N SER A 62 -2.06 15.90 -18.73
CA SER A 62 -1.17 14.83 -19.19
C SER A 62 -0.30 15.28 -20.37
N ALA A 63 -0.88 15.96 -21.36
CA ALA A 63 -0.16 16.53 -22.49
C ALA A 63 0.95 17.48 -22.02
N ARG A 64 0.64 18.42 -21.12
CA ARG A 64 1.63 19.35 -20.52
C ARG A 64 2.77 18.62 -19.82
N ARG A 65 2.47 17.54 -19.09
CA ARG A 65 3.47 16.76 -18.36
C ARG A 65 4.45 16.05 -19.28
N PHE A 66 3.98 15.57 -20.43
CA PHE A 66 4.76 14.75 -21.34
C PHE A 66 5.34 15.53 -22.53
N ASP A 67 4.93 16.79 -22.75
CA ASP A 67 5.40 17.65 -23.84
C ASP A 67 6.93 17.69 -23.94
N ARG A 68 7.63 18.03 -22.85
CA ARG A 68 9.10 18.14 -22.84
C ARG A 68 9.81 16.84 -23.26
N ILE A 69 9.22 15.69 -22.95
CA ILE A 69 9.81 14.37 -23.21
C ILE A 69 9.70 14.01 -24.69
N PHE A 70 8.53 14.26 -25.29
CA PHE A 70 8.22 13.87 -26.66
C PHE A 70 8.66 14.93 -27.69
N ARG A 71 8.66 16.22 -27.31
CA ARG A 71 9.20 17.30 -28.15
C ARG A 71 10.68 17.09 -28.49
N ARG A 72 11.48 16.67 -27.50
CA ARG A 72 12.89 16.28 -27.71
C ARG A 72 13.09 15.07 -28.63
N ARG A 73 12.02 14.34 -28.92
CA ARG A 73 12.01 13.12 -29.74
C ARG A 73 11.26 13.32 -31.06
N GLY A 74 10.98 14.57 -31.43
CA GLY A 74 10.33 14.91 -32.70
C GLY A 74 8.81 14.80 -32.71
N PHE A 75 8.15 14.65 -31.56
CA PHE A 75 6.69 14.60 -31.46
C PHE A 75 6.12 15.88 -30.84
N LEU A 76 5.08 16.44 -31.44
CA LEU A 76 4.43 17.66 -30.97
C LEU A 76 3.00 17.37 -30.48
N PHE A 77 2.61 17.96 -29.36
CA PHE A 77 1.24 17.84 -28.86
C PHE A 77 0.34 18.88 -29.50
N LEU A 78 -0.85 18.46 -29.92
CA LEU A 78 -1.84 19.35 -30.51
C LEU A 78 -3.26 18.98 -30.01
N PRO A 79 -4.11 19.95 -29.65
CA PRO A 79 -5.51 19.68 -29.36
C PRO A 79 -6.19 19.18 -30.63
N LEU A 80 -7.06 18.17 -30.50
CA LEU A 80 -7.84 17.70 -31.63
C LEU A 80 -8.75 18.78 -32.20
N GLN A 81 -9.25 19.68 -31.37
CA GLN A 81 -10.14 20.80 -31.76
C GLN A 81 -9.48 21.82 -32.72
N THR A 82 -8.24 21.54 -33.17
CA THR A 82 -7.57 22.33 -34.21
C THR A 82 -8.20 22.05 -35.58
N THR A 83 -8.56 23.12 -36.30
CA THR A 83 -9.35 23.06 -37.54
C THR A 83 -8.80 22.09 -38.60
N TRP A 84 -7.49 22.11 -38.86
CA TRP A 84 -6.88 21.23 -39.85
C TRP A 84 -6.90 19.75 -39.43
N VAL A 85 -6.80 19.47 -38.12
CA VAL A 85 -6.78 18.09 -37.59
C VAL A 85 -8.15 17.45 -37.75
N MET A 86 -9.21 18.20 -37.46
CA MET A 86 -10.59 17.74 -37.60
C MET A 86 -10.94 17.46 -39.06
N GLN A 87 -10.51 18.32 -39.98
CA GLN A 87 -10.67 18.09 -41.43
C GLN A 87 -9.89 16.86 -41.92
N ARG A 88 -8.70 16.61 -41.37
CA ARG A 88 -7.86 15.45 -41.74
C ARG A 88 -8.43 14.12 -41.24
N LEU A 89 -9.15 14.14 -40.12
CA LEU A 89 -9.70 12.96 -39.44
C LEU A 89 -11.22 12.76 -39.70
N ASP A 90 -11.84 13.62 -40.50
CA ASP A 90 -13.28 13.59 -40.82
C ASP A 90 -14.18 13.61 -39.57
N LEU A 91 -13.87 14.51 -38.63
CA LEU A 91 -14.59 14.64 -37.35
C LEU A 91 -15.46 15.89 -37.32
N GLU A 92 -16.71 15.74 -36.86
CA GLU A 92 -17.63 16.86 -36.66
C GLU A 92 -17.18 17.81 -35.54
N PRO A 93 -17.47 19.12 -35.65
CA PRO A 93 -17.22 20.09 -34.58
C PRO A 93 -17.90 19.74 -33.26
N GLY A 94 -17.10 19.50 -32.23
CA GLY A 94 -17.58 19.18 -30.88
C GLY A 94 -17.75 17.69 -30.59
N ALA A 95 -17.42 16.79 -31.52
CA ALA A 95 -17.42 15.35 -31.25
C ALA A 95 -16.34 15.00 -30.20
N PRO A 96 -16.70 14.32 -29.09
CA PRO A 96 -15.71 13.88 -28.12
C PRO A 96 -14.79 12.85 -28.77
N LEU A 97 -13.48 12.99 -28.60
CA LEU A 97 -12.59 11.88 -28.90
C LEU A 97 -13.00 10.71 -28.03
N GLU A 98 -13.12 9.52 -28.62
CA GLU A 98 -13.19 8.27 -27.87
C GLU A 98 -11.79 7.82 -27.42
N GLU A 99 -10.73 8.32 -28.05
CA GLU A 99 -9.35 7.92 -27.76
C GLU A 99 -8.31 8.94 -28.23
N MET A 100 -7.14 9.00 -27.58
CA MET A 100 -5.97 9.74 -28.09
C MET A 100 -5.45 9.13 -29.39
N ARG A 101 -4.85 9.96 -30.25
CA ARG A 101 -4.28 9.52 -31.52
C ARG A 101 -2.87 10.05 -31.73
N VAL A 102 -2.08 9.32 -32.52
CA VAL A 102 -0.75 9.75 -32.95
C VAL A 102 -0.71 9.73 -34.47
N LEU A 103 -0.54 10.90 -35.07
CA LEU A 103 -0.32 11.06 -36.50
C LEU A 103 1.17 11.13 -36.77
N THR A 104 1.69 10.06 -37.35
CA THR A 104 3.12 9.98 -37.67
C THR A 104 3.44 10.69 -38.98
N ASN A 105 4.69 11.13 -39.16
CA ASN A 105 5.14 11.77 -40.41
C ASN A 105 5.00 10.83 -41.63
N ASP A 106 5.09 9.52 -41.42
CA ASP A 106 4.83 8.49 -42.44
C ASP A 106 3.32 8.25 -42.73
N GLY A 107 2.44 9.10 -42.21
CA GLY A 107 1.01 9.10 -42.53
C GLY A 107 0.18 8.04 -41.79
N ARG A 108 0.76 7.31 -40.83
CA ARG A 108 -0.03 6.37 -40.00
C ARG A 108 -0.80 7.12 -38.93
N ASP A 109 -2.06 6.74 -38.78
CA ASP A 109 -2.93 7.08 -37.66
C ASP A 109 -2.98 5.90 -36.68
N ILE A 110 -2.54 6.14 -35.45
CA ILE A 110 -2.50 5.14 -34.38
C ILE A 110 -3.38 5.64 -33.23
N GLY A 111 -4.43 4.88 -32.90
CA GLY A 111 -5.38 5.21 -31.84
C GLY A 111 -5.13 4.50 -30.51
N GLY A 112 -5.67 5.08 -29.44
CA GLY A 112 -5.94 4.37 -28.20
C GLY A 112 -4.74 3.79 -27.45
N ALA A 113 -4.87 2.54 -27.01
CA ALA A 113 -3.79 1.84 -26.32
C ALA A 113 -2.57 1.63 -27.23
N ASP A 114 -2.79 1.48 -28.54
CA ASP A 114 -1.71 1.30 -29.52
C ASP A 114 -0.87 2.57 -29.68
N ALA A 115 -1.50 3.74 -29.58
CA ALA A 115 -0.81 5.03 -29.55
C ALA A 115 0.13 5.12 -28.34
N VAL A 116 -0.34 4.68 -27.16
CA VAL A 116 0.47 4.65 -25.93
C VAL A 116 1.63 3.68 -26.05
N ILE A 117 1.40 2.47 -26.59
CA ILE A 117 2.44 1.46 -26.80
C ILE A 117 3.48 1.95 -27.83
N PHE A 118 3.04 2.61 -28.90
CA PHE A 118 3.90 3.22 -29.90
C PHE A 118 4.82 4.29 -29.28
N LEU A 119 4.26 5.23 -28.53
CA LEU A 119 5.01 6.28 -27.84
C LEU A 119 5.97 5.72 -26.78
N ALA A 120 5.55 4.66 -26.06
CA ALA A 120 6.39 3.99 -25.07
C ALA A 120 7.65 3.34 -25.68
N ARG A 121 7.66 2.99 -26.98
CA ARG A 121 8.87 2.46 -27.63
C ARG A 121 9.95 3.53 -27.84
N GLN A 122 9.57 4.80 -27.86
CA GLN A 122 10.47 5.94 -28.09
C GLN A 122 11.30 6.31 -26.85
N ILE A 123 11.02 5.68 -25.72
CA ILE A 123 11.73 5.90 -24.46
C ILE A 123 12.42 4.58 -24.08
N TRP A 124 13.74 4.60 -23.91
CA TRP A 124 14.57 3.40 -23.83
C TRP A 124 14.15 2.43 -22.69
N TRP A 125 13.84 2.94 -21.51
CA TRP A 125 13.46 2.11 -20.35
C TRP A 125 12.04 1.56 -20.44
N THR A 126 11.14 2.21 -21.19
CA THR A 126 9.78 1.70 -21.43
C THR A 126 9.72 0.68 -22.57
N ARG A 127 10.82 0.43 -23.29
CA ARG A 127 10.87 -0.60 -24.36
C ARG A 127 10.56 -2.00 -23.83
N LEU A 128 11.00 -2.33 -22.61
CA LEU A 128 10.66 -3.60 -21.96
C LEU A 128 9.15 -3.72 -21.72
N PHE A 129 8.50 -2.66 -21.25
CA PHE A 129 7.05 -2.61 -21.06
C PHE A 129 6.30 -2.71 -22.39
N ALA A 130 6.77 -2.02 -23.43
CA ALA A 130 6.18 -2.09 -24.77
C ALA A 130 6.36 -3.48 -25.42
N ALA A 131 7.43 -4.22 -25.09
CA ALA A 131 7.63 -5.60 -25.53
C ALA A 131 6.65 -6.55 -24.83
N LEU A 132 6.50 -6.42 -23.50
CA LEU A 132 5.53 -7.21 -22.72
C LEU A 132 4.07 -6.91 -23.13
N ALA A 133 3.77 -5.66 -23.50
CA ALA A 133 2.46 -5.22 -23.97
C ALA A 133 2.00 -5.88 -25.28
N ARG A 134 2.91 -6.52 -26.04
CA ARG A 134 2.59 -7.23 -27.29
C ARG A 134 2.23 -8.70 -27.11
N LEU A 135 2.33 -9.23 -25.89
CA LEU A 135 1.87 -10.58 -25.61
C LEU A 135 0.34 -10.64 -25.74
N PRO A 136 -0.26 -11.63 -26.44
CA PRO A 136 -1.67 -11.64 -26.80
C PRO A 136 -2.65 -11.49 -25.61
N GLY A 137 -2.27 -11.93 -24.40
CA GLY A 137 -3.05 -11.71 -23.19
C GLY A 137 -2.90 -10.30 -22.59
N MET A 138 -1.69 -9.73 -22.64
CA MET A 138 -1.40 -8.39 -22.09
C MET A 138 -1.95 -7.29 -22.99
N HIS A 139 -1.90 -7.48 -24.30
CA HIS A 139 -2.41 -6.55 -25.30
C HIS A 139 -3.91 -6.30 -25.11
N ASN A 140 -4.70 -7.37 -24.94
CA ASN A 140 -6.14 -7.30 -24.67
C ASN A 140 -6.45 -6.63 -23.33
N LEU A 141 -5.63 -6.88 -22.30
CA LEU A 141 -5.79 -6.24 -21.00
C LEU A 141 -5.55 -4.73 -21.08
N LEU A 142 -4.53 -4.30 -21.82
CA LEU A 142 -4.21 -2.87 -22.01
C LEU A 142 -5.30 -2.14 -22.78
N HIS A 143 -5.83 -2.74 -23.86
CA HIS A 143 -6.97 -2.18 -24.60
C HIS A 143 -8.21 -2.03 -23.71
N ARG A 144 -8.55 -3.04 -22.92
CA ARG A 144 -9.68 -2.96 -21.94
C ARG A 144 -9.45 -1.88 -20.89
N SER A 145 -8.24 -1.80 -20.35
CA SER A 145 -7.88 -0.82 -19.31
C SER A 145 -7.93 0.60 -19.86
N TYR A 146 -7.37 0.82 -21.06
CA TYR A 146 -7.37 2.10 -21.73
C TYR A 146 -8.81 2.55 -22.06
N ARG A 147 -9.63 1.66 -22.63
CA ARG A 147 -11.04 1.96 -22.96
C ARG A 147 -11.84 2.33 -21.70
N TRP A 148 -11.61 1.64 -20.59
CA TRP A 148 -12.22 2.01 -19.31
C TRP A 148 -11.83 3.42 -18.88
N ILE A 149 -10.53 3.79 -18.95
CA ILE A 149 -10.06 5.15 -18.62
C ILE A 149 -10.69 6.19 -19.57
N ALA A 150 -10.70 5.91 -20.87
CA ALA A 150 -11.22 6.83 -21.88
C ALA A 150 -12.72 7.12 -21.72
N VAL A 151 -13.51 6.15 -21.24
CA VAL A 151 -14.94 6.34 -20.94
C VAL A 151 -15.15 7.16 -19.64
N HIS A 152 -14.22 7.10 -18.68
CA HIS A 152 -14.38 7.76 -17.37
C HIS A 152 -13.65 9.10 -17.25
N ARG A 153 -12.92 9.55 -18.28
CA ARG A 153 -12.08 10.77 -18.23
C ARG A 153 -12.83 12.10 -18.16
N GLY A 154 -14.15 12.10 -18.40
CA GLY A 154 -15.02 13.29 -18.32
C GLY A 154 -15.71 13.47 -16.97
N CYS A 155 -15.58 12.53 -16.04
CA CYS A 155 -16.21 12.57 -14.73
C CYS A 155 -15.20 12.92 -13.63
N ASP A 156 -14.94 14.21 -13.42
CA ASP A 156 -14.40 14.66 -12.14
C ASP A 156 -15.52 14.57 -11.09
N ASP A 157 -15.33 13.67 -10.12
CA ASP A 157 -16.23 13.23 -9.03
C ASP A 157 -16.80 14.36 -8.12
N ILE A 158 -16.54 15.63 -8.45
CA ILE A 158 -16.93 16.82 -7.67
C ILE A 158 -18.01 17.65 -8.39
N ALA A 159 -18.05 17.68 -9.73
CA ALA A 159 -18.96 18.59 -10.46
C ALA A 159 -20.35 18.02 -10.71
N CYS A 160 -20.48 16.69 -10.90
CA CYS A 160 -21.76 16.07 -11.23
C CYS A 160 -22.71 15.91 -10.01
N ASP A 161 -22.21 16.04 -8.78
CA ASP A 161 -23.02 15.97 -7.55
C ASP A 161 -23.71 17.30 -7.20
N ILE A 162 -23.31 18.41 -7.84
CA ILE A 162 -23.87 19.74 -7.54
C ILE A 162 -25.25 19.93 -8.20
N LYS A 163 -25.52 19.32 -9.35
CA LYS A 163 -26.82 19.44 -10.05
C LYS A 163 -27.95 18.64 -9.41
N LYS A 164 -27.66 17.61 -8.59
CA LYS A 164 -28.71 16.82 -7.90
C LYS A 164 -29.15 17.38 -6.54
N ARG A 165 -28.55 18.48 -6.06
CA ARG A 165 -28.80 19.03 -4.70
C ARG A 165 -29.87 20.12 -4.59
N ARG A 166 -30.55 20.52 -5.67
CA ARG A 166 -31.69 21.47 -5.59
C ARG A 166 -33.03 20.78 -5.79
N LEU A 167 -33.39 19.90 -4.87
CA LEU A 167 -34.80 19.57 -4.61
C LEU A 167 -35.03 19.66 -3.09
N PRO A 168 -36.16 20.21 -2.63
CA PRO A 168 -36.30 20.65 -1.23
C PRO A 168 -36.33 19.47 -0.27
N SER A 169 -35.71 19.69 0.88
CA SER A 169 -35.47 18.72 1.94
C SER A 169 -36.75 18.02 2.42
N ARG A 170 -36.78 16.69 2.29
CA ARG A 170 -37.58 15.84 3.18
C ARG A 170 -36.63 15.12 4.13
N ARG A 171 -36.76 15.43 5.43
CA ARG A 171 -36.14 14.70 6.55
C ARG A 171 -36.20 13.20 6.28
N SER A 172 -35.05 12.56 6.12
CA SER A 172 -34.92 11.15 6.47
C SER A 172 -33.48 10.78 6.78
N THR A 173 -33.39 10.06 7.89
CA THR A 173 -32.25 9.58 8.64
C THR A 173 -31.33 8.63 7.87
N LYS A 174 -30.10 8.51 8.40
CA LYS A 174 -29.09 7.45 8.20
C LYS A 174 -28.05 7.72 7.11
N THR A 175 -26.87 8.07 7.61
CA THR A 175 -25.54 7.93 7.03
C THR A 175 -25.37 6.65 6.21
N ALA A 176 -25.68 6.73 4.91
CA ALA A 176 -25.10 5.82 3.93
C ALA A 176 -23.64 6.22 3.73
N ALA A 177 -22.76 5.71 4.60
CA ALA A 177 -21.34 5.68 4.31
C ALA A 177 -21.16 4.94 2.98
N LYS A 178 -20.81 5.68 1.91
CA LYS A 178 -20.36 5.14 0.63
C LYS A 178 -19.34 4.04 0.95
N ARG A 179 -19.74 2.78 0.75
CA ARG A 179 -18.92 1.60 1.01
C ARG A 179 -17.72 1.70 0.07
N PRO A 180 -16.46 1.85 0.53
CA PRO A 180 -15.34 1.61 -0.37
C PRO A 180 -15.43 0.13 -0.79
N PRO A 181 -15.37 -0.20 -2.09
CA PRO A 181 -15.35 -1.59 -2.52
C PRO A 181 -14.20 -2.31 -1.82
N LEU A 182 -14.49 -3.51 -1.31
CA LEU A 182 -13.52 -4.37 -0.61
C LEU A 182 -12.24 -4.63 -1.42
N PHE A 183 -12.30 -4.46 -2.74
CA PHE A 183 -11.25 -4.72 -3.71
C PHE A 183 -11.31 -3.74 -4.89
N GLU A 184 -11.19 -2.44 -4.65
CA GLU A 184 -10.72 -1.58 -5.75
C GLU A 184 -9.28 -2.00 -6.08
N PHE A 185 -9.09 -2.65 -7.22
CA PHE A 185 -7.80 -3.08 -7.72
C PHE A 185 -6.96 -1.85 -8.10
N SER A 186 -6.37 -1.22 -7.08
CA SER A 186 -5.47 -0.10 -7.22
C SER A 186 -4.14 -0.58 -7.83
N PRO A 187 -3.44 0.22 -8.66
CA PRO A 187 -2.10 -0.13 -9.16
C PRO A 187 -1.09 -0.44 -8.04
N ALA A 188 -1.43 -0.12 -6.79
CA ALA A 188 -0.77 -0.56 -5.56
C ALA A 188 -0.51 -2.07 -5.47
N TRP A 189 -1.39 -2.90 -6.04
CA TRP A 189 -1.28 -4.37 -6.00
C TRP A 189 -0.30 -4.94 -7.02
N ILE A 190 0.05 -4.16 -8.06
CA ILE A 190 0.91 -4.60 -9.16
C ILE A 190 2.27 -5.10 -8.63
N PRO A 191 3.01 -4.38 -7.77
CA PRO A 191 4.28 -4.86 -7.25
C PRO A 191 4.15 -6.18 -6.48
N LEU A 192 3.13 -6.33 -5.63
CA LEU A 192 2.93 -7.56 -4.87
C LEU A 192 2.67 -8.75 -5.79
N ILE A 193 1.82 -8.58 -6.80
CA ILE A 193 1.47 -9.65 -7.73
C ILE A 193 2.65 -9.98 -8.65
N VAL A 194 3.24 -8.98 -9.29
CA VAL A 194 4.35 -9.17 -10.25
C VAL A 194 5.57 -9.78 -9.57
N LEU A 195 5.99 -9.27 -8.40
CA LEU A 195 7.14 -9.83 -7.69
C LEU A 195 6.88 -11.26 -7.22
N SER A 196 5.67 -11.56 -6.73
CA SER A 196 5.32 -12.92 -6.30
C SER A 196 5.25 -13.90 -7.48
N LEU A 197 4.75 -13.45 -8.64
CA LEU A 197 4.74 -14.26 -9.86
C LEU A 197 6.15 -14.53 -10.39
N ILE A 198 7.03 -13.51 -10.40
CA ILE A 198 8.43 -13.70 -10.76
C ILE A 198 9.10 -14.71 -9.81
N ALA A 199 8.85 -14.59 -8.50
CA ALA A 199 9.37 -15.55 -7.54
C ALA A 199 8.85 -16.97 -7.81
N LEU A 200 7.56 -17.14 -8.11
CA LEU A 200 6.97 -18.42 -8.49
C LEU A 200 7.60 -19.04 -9.74
N LEU A 201 7.89 -18.24 -10.77
CA LEU A 201 8.56 -18.72 -11.98
C LEU A 201 9.99 -19.19 -11.69
N ALA A 202 10.68 -18.58 -10.73
CA ALA A 202 12.01 -18.99 -10.31
C ALA A 202 12.04 -20.29 -9.47
N ARG A 203 10.88 -20.82 -9.04
CA ARG A 203 10.78 -21.97 -8.12
C ARG A 203 11.61 -23.19 -8.51
N ASN A 204 11.69 -23.50 -9.81
CA ASN A 204 12.39 -24.68 -10.31
C ASN A 204 13.86 -24.39 -10.67
N HIS A 205 14.30 -23.14 -10.58
CA HIS A 205 15.64 -22.70 -10.94
C HIS A 205 16.55 -22.46 -9.73
N VAL A 206 16.00 -22.49 -8.52
CA VAL A 206 16.74 -22.19 -7.28
C VAL A 206 16.50 -23.28 -6.24
N ALA A 207 17.38 -23.37 -5.24
CA ALA A 207 17.22 -24.29 -4.13
C ALA A 207 15.95 -23.94 -3.30
N PRO A 208 15.32 -24.91 -2.61
CA PRO A 208 14.10 -24.67 -1.82
C PRO A 208 14.21 -23.50 -0.84
N TRP A 209 15.34 -23.39 -0.13
CA TRP A 209 15.57 -22.29 0.80
C TRP A 209 15.74 -20.93 0.12
N GLN A 210 16.37 -20.89 -1.06
CA GLN A 210 16.48 -19.67 -1.86
C GLN A 210 15.10 -19.23 -2.34
N PHE A 211 14.28 -20.17 -2.80
CA PHE A 211 12.90 -19.89 -3.22
C PHE A 211 12.06 -19.36 -2.05
N MET A 212 12.19 -19.93 -0.84
CA MET A 212 11.53 -19.41 0.37
C MET A 212 11.88 -17.94 0.61
N TRP A 213 13.17 -17.59 0.64
CA TRP A 213 13.61 -16.21 0.87
C TRP A 213 13.20 -15.27 -0.27
N LEU A 214 13.28 -15.72 -1.52
CA LEU A 214 12.82 -14.98 -2.69
C LEU A 214 11.33 -14.64 -2.59
N MET A 215 10.50 -15.63 -2.20
CA MET A 215 9.06 -15.45 -2.01
C MET A 215 8.76 -14.51 -0.84
N ALA A 216 9.43 -14.71 0.31
CA ALA A 216 9.29 -13.83 1.47
C ALA A 216 9.67 -12.37 1.14
N ALA A 217 10.76 -12.17 0.40
CA ALA A 217 11.19 -10.86 -0.07
C ALA A 217 10.18 -10.25 -1.05
N ALA A 218 9.68 -11.02 -2.02
CA ALA A 218 8.66 -10.56 -2.97
C ALA A 218 7.39 -10.07 -2.27
N ILE A 219 6.90 -10.83 -1.29
CA ILE A 219 5.73 -10.45 -0.49
C ILE A 219 6.04 -9.20 0.34
N PHE A 220 7.19 -9.16 1.00
CA PHE A 220 7.60 -8.01 1.81
C PHE A 220 7.69 -6.71 1.00
N PHE A 221 8.42 -6.71 -0.13
CA PHE A 221 8.52 -5.55 -1.01
C PHE A 221 7.18 -5.20 -1.66
N GLY A 222 6.35 -6.19 -1.96
CA GLY A 222 4.97 -6.00 -2.41
C GLY A 222 4.11 -5.26 -1.38
N CYS A 223 4.13 -5.69 -0.11
CA CYS A 223 3.44 -5.02 0.99
C CYS A 223 3.98 -3.60 1.25
N LYS A 224 5.28 -3.39 1.11
CA LYS A 224 5.87 -2.04 1.14
C LYS A 224 5.37 -1.15 0.00
N GLY A 225 5.27 -1.69 -1.21
CA GLY A 225 4.71 -0.98 -2.37
C GLY A 225 3.24 -0.60 -2.13
N LEU A 226 2.43 -1.52 -1.60
CA LEU A 226 1.04 -1.29 -1.23
C LEU A 226 0.88 -0.15 -0.20
N THR A 227 1.64 -0.23 0.89
CA THR A 227 1.60 0.77 1.98
C THR A 227 2.12 2.13 1.53
N PHE A 228 3.18 2.16 0.71
CA PHE A 228 3.69 3.39 0.11
C PHE A 228 2.66 4.04 -0.82
N TRP A 229 2.02 3.25 -1.68
CA TRP A 229 1.02 3.77 -2.61
C TRP A 229 -0.23 4.32 -1.90
N SER A 230 -0.65 3.67 -0.81
CA SER A 230 -1.73 4.18 0.03
C SER A 230 -1.38 5.54 0.66
N ALA A 231 -0.15 5.70 1.14
CA ALA A 231 0.32 6.95 1.74
C ALA A 231 0.55 8.08 0.72
N ARG A 232 0.95 7.77 -0.52
CA ARG A 232 1.23 8.80 -1.55
C ARG A 232 0.04 9.73 -1.83
N ARG A 233 -1.20 9.25 -1.66
CA ARG A 233 -2.42 10.05 -1.86
C ARG A 233 -2.62 11.11 -0.78
N GLN A 234 -1.90 11.01 0.34
CA GLN A 234 -2.11 11.83 1.53
C GLN A 234 -0.85 12.62 1.96
N ILE A 235 0.30 12.38 1.31
CA ILE A 235 1.57 13.07 1.62
C ILE A 235 1.90 14.04 0.49
N VAL A 236 1.91 15.32 0.83
CA VAL A 236 2.35 16.42 -0.04
C VAL A 236 3.88 16.51 0.03
N HIS A 237 4.58 16.16 -1.07
CA HIS A 237 6.04 16.19 -1.25
C HIS A 237 6.90 15.31 -0.28
N PRO A 238 6.95 13.98 -0.46
CA PRO A 238 7.92 13.16 0.25
C PRO A 238 9.35 13.46 -0.22
N ARG A 239 10.30 13.65 0.72
CA ARG A 239 11.74 13.74 0.38
C ARG A 239 12.19 12.41 -0.23
N VAL A 240 12.77 12.46 -1.43
CA VAL A 240 13.20 11.27 -2.19
C VAL A 240 14.09 10.34 -1.36
N GLY A 241 15.03 10.90 -0.58
CA GLY A 241 15.90 10.12 0.32
C GLY A 241 15.14 9.33 1.39
N ARG A 242 14.05 9.88 1.95
CA ARG A 242 13.21 9.16 2.93
C ARG A 242 12.33 8.11 2.25
N ALA A 243 11.84 8.36 1.04
CA ALA A 243 11.12 7.36 0.28
C ALA A 243 12.02 6.15 -0.07
N LEU A 244 13.28 6.40 -0.46
CA LEU A 244 14.27 5.36 -0.71
C LEU A 244 14.63 4.61 0.58
N ALA A 245 14.86 5.32 1.69
CA ALA A 245 15.11 4.67 2.99
C ALA A 245 13.93 3.79 3.43
N TYR A 246 12.68 4.22 3.22
CA TYR A 246 11.50 3.40 3.52
C TYR A 246 11.45 2.12 2.69
N LEU A 247 11.76 2.21 1.39
CA LEU A 247 11.69 1.06 0.49
C LEU A 247 12.87 0.10 0.71
N SER A 248 14.08 0.63 0.90
CA SER A 248 15.33 -0.13 0.93
C SER A 248 15.77 -0.60 2.32
N LEU A 249 15.51 0.18 3.38
CA LEU A 249 15.88 -0.19 4.75
C LEU A 249 14.64 -0.70 5.49
N TRP A 250 14.79 -1.31 6.67
CA TRP A 250 13.67 -1.77 7.48
C TRP A 250 13.30 -0.74 8.56
N PRO A 251 12.31 0.16 8.33
CA PRO A 251 11.68 0.95 9.37
C PRO A 251 10.29 0.44 9.77
N GLY A 252 9.93 -0.79 9.38
CA GLY A 252 8.58 -1.35 9.52
C GLY A 252 7.72 -1.18 8.26
N MET A 253 6.39 -1.33 8.40
CA MET A 253 5.40 -1.24 7.30
C MET A 253 4.39 -0.10 7.45
N ASP A 254 4.66 0.87 8.32
CA ASP A 254 3.85 2.09 8.46
C ASP A 254 4.51 3.25 7.70
N SER A 255 4.16 3.37 6.42
CA SER A 255 4.66 4.44 5.55
C SER A 255 4.24 5.84 6.02
N ARG A 256 3.11 5.96 6.73
CA ARG A 256 2.58 7.27 7.17
C ARG A 256 3.42 7.85 8.28
N LYS A 257 3.77 7.03 9.28
CA LYS A 257 4.64 7.47 10.39
C LYS A 257 6.05 7.77 9.91
N PHE A 258 6.57 6.99 8.96
CA PHE A 258 7.93 7.16 8.47
C PHE A 258 8.09 8.35 7.51
N LEU A 259 7.11 8.59 6.64
CA LEU A 259 7.17 9.65 5.63
C LEU A 259 6.52 10.97 6.10
N GLY A 260 5.73 10.95 7.17
CA GLY A 260 5.19 12.14 7.82
C GLY A 260 6.32 13.05 8.36
N ARG A 261 6.05 14.35 8.48
CA ARG A 261 6.95 15.22 9.26
C ARG A 261 6.98 14.69 10.70
N PRO A 262 8.16 14.61 11.36
CA PRO A 262 8.18 14.36 12.79
C PRO A 262 7.32 15.45 13.42
N THR A 263 6.20 15.06 14.02
CA THR A 263 5.44 15.96 14.86
C THR A 263 6.36 16.26 16.02
N HIS A 264 7.11 17.36 15.96
CA HIS A 264 7.54 18.03 17.17
C HIS A 264 6.23 18.23 17.92
N GLN A 265 5.98 17.40 18.92
CA GLN A 265 4.88 17.63 19.83
C GLN A 265 5.13 19.03 20.36
N ASN A 266 4.27 19.97 19.95
CA ASN A 266 4.28 21.32 20.48
C ASN A 266 4.02 21.17 21.98
N LEU A 267 5.10 21.07 22.75
CA LEU A 267 5.11 21.18 24.21
C LEU A 267 4.37 22.46 24.65
N THR A 268 4.31 23.46 23.78
CA THR A 268 3.52 24.69 23.88
C THR A 268 1.99 24.49 23.84
N ALA A 269 1.45 23.49 23.14
CA ALA A 269 0.01 23.23 23.09
C ALA A 269 -0.50 22.47 24.33
N LEU A 270 0.30 21.50 24.81
CA LEU A 270 0.06 20.80 26.08
C LEU A 270 0.27 21.74 27.28
N SER A 271 1.32 22.57 27.26
CA SER A 271 1.56 23.62 28.27
C SER A 271 0.39 24.61 28.37
N ARG A 272 -0.17 25.07 27.25
CA ARG A 272 -1.33 25.98 27.24
C ARG A 272 -2.62 25.33 27.75
N GLN A 273 -2.78 24.02 27.58
CA GLN A 273 -3.92 23.28 28.13
C GLN A 273 -3.78 23.02 29.65
N VAL A 274 -2.56 22.89 30.15
CA VAL A 274 -2.28 22.71 31.59
C VAL A 274 -2.42 24.04 32.36
N SER A 275 -2.04 25.18 31.78
CA SER A 275 -2.15 26.51 32.44
C SER A 275 -3.57 27.04 32.66
N ARG A 276 -4.65 26.33 32.28
CA ARG A 276 -6.03 26.84 32.31
C ARG A 276 -7.01 26.13 33.26
N ARG A 277 -6.58 25.36 34.27
CA ARG A 277 -7.51 24.75 35.26
C ARG A 277 -7.01 24.83 36.72
N PRO A 278 -7.92 24.91 37.72
CA PRO A 278 -7.57 25.30 39.08
C PRO A 278 -6.93 24.16 39.91
N ARG A 279 -6.15 24.58 40.92
CA ARG A 279 -5.24 23.80 41.78
C ARG A 279 -5.96 22.89 42.78
N GLY A 280 -5.46 21.67 42.94
CA GLY A 280 -5.82 20.74 44.02
C GLY A 280 -4.72 19.69 44.25
N GLY A 281 -4.35 19.44 45.52
CA GLY A 281 -3.13 18.73 45.93
C GLY A 281 -3.00 17.24 45.53
N VAL A 282 -4.09 16.58 45.13
CA VAL A 282 -4.04 15.19 44.58
C VAL A 282 -3.42 15.17 43.17
N ARG A 283 -3.35 16.33 42.51
CA ARG A 283 -2.83 16.46 41.15
C ARG A 283 -1.33 16.71 41.09
N GLU A 284 -0.73 17.30 42.13
CA GLU A 284 0.72 17.51 42.19
C GLU A 284 1.48 16.18 42.24
N THR A 285 0.95 15.18 42.94
CA THR A 285 1.54 13.82 42.95
C THR A 285 1.39 13.12 41.61
N LEU A 286 0.25 13.25 40.94
CA LEU A 286 0.03 12.68 39.60
C LEU A 286 0.87 13.40 38.54
N GLU A 287 1.03 14.73 38.64
CA GLU A 287 1.88 15.53 37.76
C GLU A 287 3.36 15.24 38.02
N GLN A 288 3.79 15.05 39.27
CA GLN A 288 5.14 14.59 39.60
C GLN A 288 5.39 13.16 39.10
N GLU A 289 4.41 12.26 39.16
CA GLU A 289 4.56 10.90 38.63
C GLU A 289 4.56 10.87 37.09
N LEU A 290 3.76 11.71 36.43
CA LEU A 290 3.78 11.90 34.97
C LEU A 290 5.08 12.54 34.50
N VAL A 291 5.59 13.54 35.23
CA VAL A 291 6.87 14.21 34.96
C VAL A 291 8.04 13.26 35.26
N SER A 292 7.94 12.44 36.30
CA SER A 292 8.90 11.36 36.60
C SER A 292 8.92 10.33 35.48
N ARG A 293 7.77 9.83 35.03
CA ARG A 293 7.68 8.90 33.89
C ARG A 293 8.15 9.51 32.58
N ALA A 294 7.82 10.78 32.33
CA ALA A 294 8.32 11.51 31.17
C ALA A 294 9.84 11.74 31.27
N SER A 295 10.36 12.00 32.48
CA SER A 295 11.80 12.10 32.76
C SER A 295 12.49 10.74 32.62
N GLU A 296 11.82 9.63 32.92
CA GLU A 296 12.32 8.25 32.77
C GLU A 296 12.26 7.75 31.31
N GLU A 297 11.29 8.23 30.52
CA GLU A 297 11.23 8.06 29.06
C GLU A 297 12.28 8.92 28.34
N LEU A 298 12.61 10.10 28.88
CA LEU A 298 13.60 11.02 28.32
C LEU A 298 15.04 10.74 28.82
N SER A 299 15.18 10.17 30.00
CA SER A 299 16.45 9.70 30.57
C SER A 299 16.85 8.43 29.83
N GLY A 300 17.91 8.50 29.01
CA GLY A 300 18.39 7.46 28.10
C GLY A 300 18.78 6.09 28.70
N LYS A 301 18.24 5.69 29.86
CA LYS A 301 18.35 4.37 30.48
C LYS A 301 17.45 3.32 29.82
N THR A 302 16.25 3.70 29.35
CA THR A 302 15.29 2.82 28.66
C THR A 302 15.79 2.33 27.29
N PRO A 303 16.39 3.17 26.42
CA PRO A 303 17.01 2.73 25.16
C PRO A 303 18.20 1.80 25.37
N LYS A 304 19.07 2.10 26.35
CA LYS A 304 20.25 1.28 26.65
C LYS A 304 19.87 -0.12 27.14
N LYS A 305 18.88 -0.23 28.03
CA LYS A 305 18.37 -1.52 28.50
C LYS A 305 17.78 -2.35 27.35
N GLN A 306 16.98 -1.73 26.49
CA GLN A 306 16.39 -2.42 25.32
C GLN A 306 17.47 -2.86 24.32
N ALA A 307 18.49 -2.03 24.08
CA ALA A 307 19.62 -2.39 23.24
C ALA A 307 20.41 -3.57 23.80
N ASN A 308 20.69 -3.58 25.11
CA ASN A 308 21.40 -4.68 25.76
C ASN A 308 20.62 -6.00 25.66
N ILE A 309 19.30 -5.97 25.83
CA ILE A 309 18.44 -7.15 25.65
C ILE A 309 18.55 -7.65 24.21
N ALA A 310 18.41 -6.76 23.22
CA ALA A 310 18.49 -7.14 21.81
C ALA A 310 19.88 -7.69 21.44
N ILE A 311 20.96 -7.11 21.96
CA ILE A 311 22.33 -7.63 21.77
C ILE A 311 22.47 -9.03 22.39
N ALA A 312 21.93 -9.24 23.60
CA ALA A 312 21.95 -10.55 24.24
C ALA A 312 21.13 -11.58 23.44
N GLU A 313 20.00 -11.19 22.85
CA GLU A 313 19.20 -12.05 21.97
C GLU A 313 19.94 -12.41 20.67
N VAL A 314 20.67 -11.46 20.06
CA VAL A 314 21.56 -11.75 18.91
C VAL A 314 22.64 -12.74 19.32
N PHE A 315 23.31 -12.52 20.44
CA PHE A 315 24.38 -13.39 20.91
C PHE A 315 23.87 -14.80 21.21
N LEU A 316 22.80 -14.92 22.02
CA LEU A 316 22.17 -16.20 22.34
C LEU A 316 21.68 -16.92 21.08
N GLY A 317 21.03 -16.19 20.18
CA GLY A 317 20.57 -16.74 18.92
C GLY A 317 21.72 -17.26 18.04
N GLY A 318 22.85 -16.54 18.00
CA GLY A 318 24.07 -16.98 17.32
C GLY A 318 24.69 -18.22 17.95
N VAL A 319 24.74 -18.30 19.28
CA VAL A 319 25.21 -19.48 20.02
C VAL A 319 24.31 -20.69 19.77
N LEU A 320 22.99 -20.51 19.70
CA LEU A 320 22.08 -21.60 19.35
C LEU A 320 22.25 -22.04 17.89
N LEU A 321 22.29 -21.09 16.96
CA LEU A 321 22.33 -21.34 15.52
C LEU A 321 23.65 -21.96 15.07
N PHE A 322 24.79 -21.35 15.45
CA PHE A 322 26.11 -21.81 15.03
C PHE A 322 26.73 -22.78 16.03
N GLY A 323 26.35 -22.73 17.32
CA GLY A 323 26.89 -23.58 18.38
C GLY A 323 26.05 -24.83 18.62
N PHE A 324 24.96 -24.71 19.38
CA PHE A 324 24.20 -25.87 19.86
C PHE A 324 23.50 -26.69 18.77
N ALA A 325 23.11 -26.08 17.64
CA ALA A 325 22.45 -26.80 16.56
C ALA A 325 23.30 -27.99 16.06
N ARG A 326 24.63 -27.82 15.99
CA ARG A 326 25.57 -28.85 15.52
C ARG A 326 25.73 -30.02 16.49
N LEU A 327 25.37 -29.84 17.76
CA LEU A 327 25.49 -30.85 18.82
C LEU A 327 24.24 -31.75 18.91
N ALA A 328 23.14 -31.35 18.28
CA ALA A 328 21.89 -32.09 18.39
C ALA A 328 21.94 -33.40 17.58
N PRO A 329 21.54 -34.54 18.16
CA PRO A 329 21.67 -35.86 17.52
C PRO A 329 20.62 -36.12 16.43
N TYR A 330 19.49 -35.39 16.44
CA TYR A 330 18.38 -35.62 15.53
C TYR A 330 18.17 -34.43 14.59
N PRO A 331 18.00 -34.64 13.26
CA PRO A 331 17.85 -33.56 12.29
C PRO A 331 16.71 -32.57 12.59
N LEU A 332 15.59 -33.06 13.14
CA LEU A 332 14.48 -32.19 13.53
C LEU A 332 14.84 -31.30 14.70
N LEU A 333 15.52 -31.84 15.72
CA LEU A 333 15.96 -31.07 16.86
C LEU A 333 17.00 -30.02 16.44
N THR A 334 17.98 -30.40 15.60
CA THR A 334 18.93 -29.48 14.96
C THR A 334 18.22 -28.32 14.27
N GLY A 335 17.23 -28.64 13.43
CA GLY A 335 16.47 -27.63 12.71
C GLY A 335 15.65 -26.71 13.61
N TRP A 336 15.03 -27.24 14.68
CA TRP A 336 14.30 -26.43 15.65
C TRP A 336 15.20 -25.49 16.45
N ILE A 337 16.35 -25.98 16.93
CA ILE A 337 17.37 -25.14 17.60
C ILE A 337 17.83 -24.03 16.65
N GLY A 338 18.11 -24.37 15.40
CA GLY A 338 18.45 -23.42 14.35
C GLY A 338 17.36 -22.38 14.10
N MET A 339 16.10 -22.78 13.98
CA MET A 339 14.97 -21.84 13.78
C MET A 339 14.80 -20.89 14.97
N ILE A 340 14.89 -21.40 16.20
CA ILE A 340 14.82 -20.56 17.41
C ILE A 340 16.00 -19.57 17.40
N GLY A 341 17.20 -20.03 17.08
CA GLY A 341 18.38 -19.18 16.94
C GLY A 341 18.20 -18.08 15.90
N MET A 342 17.71 -18.42 14.70
CA MET A 342 17.41 -17.45 13.64
C MET A 342 16.34 -16.43 14.04
N ILE A 343 15.28 -16.86 14.70
CA ILE A 343 14.22 -15.97 15.18
C ILE A 343 14.79 -14.97 16.20
N LEU A 344 15.64 -15.43 17.12
CA LEU A 344 16.31 -14.57 18.10
C LEU A 344 17.25 -13.57 17.43
N VAL A 345 18.13 -14.02 16.52
CA VAL A 345 19.06 -13.14 15.80
C VAL A 345 18.31 -12.10 14.99
N LEU A 346 17.34 -12.51 14.18
CA LEU A 346 16.68 -11.61 13.22
C LEU A 346 15.56 -10.79 13.86
N HIS A 347 14.55 -11.47 14.44
CA HIS A 347 13.29 -10.82 14.83
C HIS A 347 13.38 -10.08 16.16
N PHE A 348 14.03 -10.69 17.14
CA PHE A 348 14.16 -10.12 18.48
C PHE A 348 15.42 -9.25 18.61
N GLY A 349 16.52 -9.65 17.97
CA GLY A 349 17.79 -8.93 17.98
C GLY A 349 17.92 -7.82 16.94
N MET A 350 18.27 -8.18 15.69
CA MET A 350 18.63 -7.23 14.63
C MET A 350 17.52 -6.23 14.31
N PHE A 351 16.26 -6.67 14.15
CA PHE A 351 15.16 -5.74 13.88
C PHE A 351 14.83 -4.82 15.07
N ALA A 352 15.07 -5.26 16.31
CA ALA A 352 14.92 -4.38 17.47
C ALA A 352 16.04 -3.33 17.52
N LEU A 353 17.30 -3.72 17.27
CA LEU A 353 18.42 -2.80 17.18
C LEU A 353 18.21 -1.75 16.07
N LEU A 354 17.71 -2.20 14.92
CA LEU A 354 17.39 -1.28 13.82
C LEU A 354 16.25 -0.32 14.19
N ALA A 355 15.20 -0.79 14.88
CA ALA A 355 14.14 0.09 15.38
C ALA A 355 14.68 1.12 16.40
N ILE A 356 15.61 0.73 17.26
CA ILE A 356 16.29 1.64 18.20
C ILE A 356 17.13 2.67 17.44
N ALA A 357 17.88 2.25 16.41
CA ALA A 357 18.68 3.16 15.58
C ALA A 357 17.79 4.22 14.88
N TRP A 358 16.65 3.81 14.32
CA TRP A 358 15.70 4.76 13.74
C TRP A 358 15.09 5.73 14.74
N ARG A 359 14.82 5.28 15.97
CA ARG A 359 14.35 6.14 17.06
C ARG A 359 15.40 7.14 17.50
N ALA A 360 16.68 6.75 17.50
CA ALA A 360 17.78 7.66 17.76
C ALA A 360 17.87 8.77 16.70
N ASP A 361 17.47 8.49 15.45
CA ASP A 361 17.33 9.48 14.36
C ASP A 361 15.98 10.24 14.40
N GLY A 362 15.20 10.09 15.48
CA GLY A 362 13.95 10.81 15.69
C GLY A 362 12.71 10.25 14.97
N LEU A 363 12.77 9.01 14.46
CA LEU A 363 11.65 8.34 13.80
C LEU A 363 10.95 7.35 14.75
N ASP A 364 9.63 7.50 14.94
CA ASP A 364 8.80 6.57 15.77
C ASP A 364 8.56 5.23 15.04
N VAL A 365 9.63 4.44 14.91
CA VAL A 365 9.59 3.08 14.40
C VAL A 365 9.26 2.13 15.55
N ARG A 366 8.35 1.18 15.33
CA ARG A 366 8.05 0.12 16.29
C ARG A 366 8.82 -1.16 15.94
N PRO A 367 9.35 -1.90 16.94
CA PRO A 367 9.90 -3.23 16.71
C PRO A 367 8.86 -4.16 16.09
N ILE A 368 9.32 -5.16 15.33
CA ILE A 368 8.45 -6.15 14.71
C ILE A 368 7.82 -7.09 15.75
N MET A 369 8.53 -7.38 16.84
CA MET A 369 8.07 -8.15 18.01
C MET A 369 8.02 -7.26 19.26
N ASP A 370 6.93 -7.33 20.03
CA ASP A 370 6.76 -6.61 21.31
C ASP A 370 6.49 -7.59 22.46
N ALA A 371 7.55 -8.22 22.97
CA ALA A 371 7.52 -9.16 24.10
C ALA A 371 6.33 -10.16 24.04
N PRO A 372 6.20 -10.97 22.97
CA PRO A 372 5.04 -11.81 22.71
C PRO A 372 4.78 -12.86 23.81
N LEU A 373 5.80 -13.31 24.53
CA LEU A 373 5.65 -14.24 25.66
C LEU A 373 4.93 -13.64 26.90
N LYS A 374 4.75 -12.31 26.93
CA LYS A 374 3.96 -11.60 27.95
C LYS A 374 2.46 -11.52 27.61
N SER A 375 2.05 -12.05 26.45
CA SER A 375 0.65 -12.05 26.02
C SER A 375 -0.23 -12.83 26.99
N THR A 376 -1.35 -12.26 27.38
CA THR A 376 -2.37 -12.94 28.20
C THR A 376 -3.52 -13.50 27.37
N THR A 377 -3.62 -13.10 26.10
CA THR A 377 -4.65 -13.56 25.16
C THR A 377 -4.05 -13.78 23.77
N LEU A 378 -4.69 -14.65 22.97
CA LEU A 378 -4.35 -14.89 21.56
C LEU A 378 -4.52 -13.62 20.72
N GLY A 379 -5.56 -12.82 21.02
CA GLY A 379 -5.78 -11.54 20.34
C GLY A 379 -4.63 -10.55 20.59
N GLU A 380 -4.09 -10.51 21.81
CA GLU A 380 -2.90 -9.71 22.13
C GLU A 380 -1.64 -10.24 21.44
N PHE A 381 -1.46 -11.58 21.46
CA PHE A 381 -0.31 -12.23 20.82
C PHE A 381 -0.26 -11.92 19.32
N TRP A 382 -1.30 -12.31 18.57
CA TRP A 382 -1.33 -12.17 17.12
C TRP A 382 -1.62 -10.75 16.65
N GLY A 383 -2.39 -9.97 17.41
CA GLY A 383 -2.89 -8.65 17.03
C GLY A 383 -1.95 -7.48 17.36
N ARG A 384 -1.03 -7.65 18.31
CA ARG A 384 -0.22 -6.53 18.81
C ARG A 384 1.26 -6.86 18.99
N ARG A 385 1.57 -8.06 19.47
CA ARG A 385 2.92 -8.39 19.94
C ARG A 385 3.73 -9.26 18.99
N TRP A 386 3.08 -10.01 18.11
CA TRP A 386 3.71 -10.84 17.09
C TRP A 386 3.58 -10.21 15.72
N ASN A 387 4.71 -9.98 15.06
CA ASN A 387 4.78 -9.49 13.68
C ASN A 387 3.91 -8.25 13.40
N GLY A 388 4.11 -7.18 14.18
CA GLY A 388 3.27 -5.98 14.12
C GLY A 388 3.20 -5.31 12.74
N ALA A 389 4.27 -5.44 11.95
CA ALA A 389 4.36 -4.87 10.61
C ALA A 389 3.36 -5.53 9.63
N PHE A 390 3.34 -6.85 9.54
CA PHE A 390 2.39 -7.58 8.69
C PHE A 390 0.97 -7.59 9.28
N ASN A 391 0.84 -7.66 10.61
CA ASN A 391 -0.47 -7.60 11.26
C ASN A 391 -1.23 -6.33 10.87
N GLN A 392 -0.58 -5.16 10.91
CA GLN A 392 -1.22 -3.89 10.57
C GLN A 392 -1.77 -3.90 9.14
N VAL A 393 -0.99 -4.40 8.18
CA VAL A 393 -1.42 -4.51 6.77
C VAL A 393 -2.61 -5.46 6.63
N ALA A 394 -2.54 -6.65 7.25
CA ALA A 394 -3.65 -7.61 7.23
C ALA A 394 -4.91 -7.04 7.91
N PHE A 395 -4.74 -6.29 9.01
CA PHE A 395 -5.83 -5.65 9.71
C PHE A 395 -6.53 -4.59 8.85
N GLU A 396 -5.75 -3.72 8.20
CA GLU A 396 -6.29 -2.61 7.40
C GLU A 396 -6.92 -3.07 6.08
N ILE A 397 -6.28 -4.03 5.39
CA ILE A 397 -6.70 -4.46 4.05
C ILE A 397 -7.79 -5.53 4.13
N LEU A 398 -7.70 -6.46 5.08
CA LEU A 398 -8.55 -7.65 5.10
C LEU A 398 -9.56 -7.63 6.24
N PHE A 399 -9.09 -7.51 7.49
CA PHE A 399 -9.97 -7.64 8.66
C PHE A 399 -10.97 -6.48 8.76
N ARG A 400 -10.51 -5.24 8.76
CA ARG A 400 -11.35 -4.06 9.04
C ARG A 400 -12.47 -3.87 8.00
N PRO A 401 -12.23 -4.02 6.69
CA PRO A 401 -13.30 -3.94 5.70
C PRO A 401 -14.33 -5.06 5.87
N LEU A 402 -13.86 -6.29 6.06
CA LEU A 402 -14.73 -7.47 6.15
C LEU A 402 -15.53 -7.50 7.46
N ALA A 403 -14.90 -7.16 8.59
CA ALA A 403 -15.57 -7.09 9.89
C ALA A 403 -16.72 -6.08 9.90
N ARG A 404 -16.63 -5.00 9.10
CA ARG A 404 -17.70 -4.02 8.96
C ARG A 404 -18.88 -4.52 8.13
N THR A 405 -18.65 -5.45 7.19
CA THR A 405 -19.69 -5.95 6.30
C THR A 405 -20.32 -7.25 6.77
N THR A 406 -19.53 -8.17 7.32
CA THR A 406 -19.97 -9.54 7.70
C THR A 406 -19.83 -9.83 9.20
N GLY A 407 -19.26 -8.89 9.97
CA GLY A 407 -19.07 -9.02 11.41
C GLY A 407 -17.67 -9.52 11.82
N PRO A 408 -17.28 -9.30 13.09
CA PRO A 408 -15.91 -9.53 13.56
C PRO A 408 -15.49 -11.01 13.55
N THR A 409 -16.43 -11.95 13.71
CA THR A 409 -16.15 -13.40 13.67
C THR A 409 -15.66 -13.83 12.30
N ILE A 410 -16.41 -13.50 11.24
CA ILE A 410 -16.05 -13.85 9.85
C ILE A 410 -14.78 -13.09 9.44
N GLY A 411 -14.67 -11.81 9.83
CA GLY A 411 -13.45 -11.03 9.64
C GLY A 411 -12.21 -11.71 10.23
N THR A 412 -12.33 -12.28 11.43
CA THR A 412 -11.23 -13.01 12.09
C THR A 412 -10.87 -14.26 11.31
N ILE A 413 -11.84 -15.12 10.98
CA ILE A 413 -11.57 -16.37 10.26
C ILE A 413 -10.89 -16.12 8.91
N VAL A 414 -11.39 -15.16 8.12
CA VAL A 414 -10.80 -14.84 6.82
C VAL A 414 -9.40 -14.23 6.96
N ALA A 415 -9.17 -13.37 7.96
CA ALA A 415 -7.84 -12.80 8.22
C ALA A 415 -6.81 -13.88 8.56
N PHE A 416 -7.18 -14.82 9.43
CA PHE A 416 -6.32 -15.94 9.80
C PHE A 416 -6.15 -16.94 8.65
N LEU A 417 -7.19 -17.23 7.86
CA LEU A 417 -7.09 -18.08 6.67
C LEU A 417 -6.13 -17.49 5.63
N ALA A 418 -6.25 -16.20 5.32
CA ALA A 418 -5.36 -15.53 4.37
C ALA A 418 -3.90 -15.55 4.88
N SER A 419 -3.68 -15.33 6.18
CA SER A 419 -2.36 -15.51 6.79
C SER A 419 -1.84 -16.94 6.61
N GLY A 420 -2.70 -17.95 6.86
CA GLY A 420 -2.38 -19.35 6.63
C GLY A 420 -1.95 -19.65 5.19
N LEU A 421 -2.68 -19.14 4.20
CA LEU A 421 -2.35 -19.31 2.78
C LEU A 421 -1.03 -18.64 2.38
N ILE A 422 -0.72 -17.48 2.95
CA ILE A 422 0.60 -16.84 2.77
C ILE A 422 1.71 -17.73 3.35
N HIS A 423 1.48 -18.38 4.48
CA HIS A 423 2.45 -19.30 5.06
C HIS A 423 2.55 -20.61 4.26
N GLU A 424 1.48 -21.10 3.62
CA GLU A 424 1.59 -22.20 2.65
C GLU A 424 2.52 -21.83 1.49
N LEU A 425 2.37 -20.61 0.97
CA LEU A 425 3.18 -20.10 -0.14
C LEU A 425 4.66 -19.97 0.21
N VAL A 426 4.98 -19.61 1.47
CA VAL A 426 6.36 -19.38 1.93
C VAL A 426 6.99 -20.62 2.59
N ILE A 427 6.21 -21.55 3.15
CA ILE A 427 6.73 -22.71 3.91
C ILE A 427 6.51 -24.01 3.14
N SER A 428 5.25 -24.38 2.87
CA SER A 428 4.91 -25.67 2.27
C SER A 428 5.31 -25.75 0.79
N LEU A 429 5.12 -24.67 0.03
CA LEU A 429 5.42 -24.66 -1.40
C LEU A 429 6.92 -24.84 -1.71
N PRO A 430 7.86 -24.19 -0.97
CA PRO A 430 9.28 -24.50 -1.08
C PRO A 430 9.63 -25.90 -0.59
N ALA A 431 9.03 -26.36 0.51
CA ALA A 431 9.24 -27.71 1.03
C ALA A 431 8.70 -28.82 0.11
N ARG A 432 7.83 -28.45 -0.83
CA ARG A 432 7.07 -29.32 -1.74
C ARG A 432 6.21 -30.38 -1.00
N ALA A 433 5.87 -30.11 0.26
CA ALA A 433 5.16 -31.03 1.14
C ALA A 433 4.50 -30.25 2.30
N GLY A 434 3.62 -30.93 3.05
CA GLY A 434 2.95 -30.36 4.22
C GLY A 434 1.86 -29.34 3.89
N TYR A 435 1.31 -29.39 2.67
CA TYR A 435 0.21 -28.51 2.25
C TYR A 435 -0.99 -28.64 3.18
N GLY A 436 -1.58 -27.51 3.55
CA GLY A 436 -2.74 -27.40 4.43
C GLY A 436 -2.37 -27.30 5.92
N LEU A 437 -1.15 -27.65 6.33
CA LEU A 437 -0.74 -27.62 7.74
C LEU A 437 -0.60 -26.18 8.27
N PRO A 438 0.16 -25.26 7.62
CA PRO A 438 0.13 -23.85 7.97
C PRO A 438 -1.27 -23.23 7.94
N ALA A 439 -2.09 -23.55 6.95
CA ALA A 439 -3.47 -23.04 6.89
C ALA A 439 -4.31 -23.51 8.10
N ALA A 440 -4.22 -24.79 8.45
CA ALA A 440 -4.87 -25.36 9.62
C ALA A 440 -4.37 -24.74 10.93
N TYR A 441 -3.06 -24.50 11.06
CA TYR A 441 -2.48 -23.82 12.22
C TYR A 441 -3.11 -22.44 12.43
N PHE A 442 -3.14 -21.59 11.41
CA PHE A 442 -3.71 -20.25 11.57
C PHE A 442 -5.22 -20.26 11.76
N LEU A 443 -5.95 -21.17 11.11
CA LEU A 443 -7.39 -21.34 11.38
C LEU A 443 -7.65 -21.72 12.85
N LEU A 444 -6.84 -22.62 13.42
CA LEU A 444 -6.90 -22.97 14.84
C LEU A 444 -6.66 -21.72 15.73
N GLN A 445 -5.71 -20.86 15.36
CA GLN A 445 -5.50 -19.59 16.08
C GLN A 445 -6.74 -18.68 15.99
N GLY A 446 -7.34 -18.53 14.81
CA GLY A 446 -8.54 -17.72 14.60
C GLY A 446 -9.75 -18.23 15.41
N CYS A 447 -9.97 -19.54 15.41
CA CYS A 447 -10.95 -20.20 16.27
C CYS A 447 -10.64 -19.97 17.75
N GLY A 448 -9.37 -20.10 18.14
CA GLY A 448 -8.90 -19.84 19.50
C GLY A 448 -9.20 -18.42 19.97
N VAL A 449 -9.01 -17.41 19.13
CA VAL A 449 -9.37 -16.00 19.43
C VAL A 449 -10.87 -15.88 19.69
N ILE A 450 -11.72 -16.49 18.86
CA ILE A 450 -13.18 -16.45 19.01
C ILE A 450 -13.62 -17.18 20.29
N ILE A 451 -13.08 -18.37 20.55
CA ILE A 451 -13.37 -19.17 21.75
C ILE A 451 -12.95 -18.39 23.00
N GLN A 452 -11.74 -17.83 23.01
CA GLN A 452 -11.24 -17.06 24.14
C GLN A 452 -12.07 -15.80 24.42
N HIS A 453 -12.66 -15.20 23.38
CA HIS A 453 -13.57 -14.07 23.55
C HIS A 453 -14.92 -14.49 24.17
N ARG A 454 -15.44 -15.68 23.82
CA ARG A 454 -16.73 -16.20 24.31
C ARG A 454 -16.65 -16.84 25.69
N VAL A 455 -15.55 -17.50 26.02
CA VAL A 455 -15.39 -18.25 27.27
C VAL A 455 -14.76 -17.35 28.34
N THR A 456 -15.57 -16.91 29.29
CA THR A 456 -15.17 -15.97 30.35
C THR A 456 -13.99 -16.44 31.19
N ARG A 457 -13.90 -17.75 31.48
CA ARG A 457 -12.84 -18.37 32.31
C ARG A 457 -11.43 -18.21 31.73
N ILE A 458 -11.29 -18.21 30.40
CA ILE A 458 -9.99 -18.09 29.71
C ILE A 458 -9.78 -16.70 29.09
N ARG A 459 -10.70 -15.76 29.33
CA ARG A 459 -10.69 -14.43 28.70
C ARG A 459 -9.52 -13.56 29.19
N ARG A 460 -9.09 -13.74 30.45
CA ARG A 460 -8.01 -12.96 31.11
C ARG A 460 -7.28 -13.80 32.16
N GLY A 461 -6.21 -13.24 32.71
CA GLY A 461 -5.46 -13.82 33.81
C GLY A 461 -4.61 -15.03 33.42
N MET A 462 -4.22 -15.83 34.42
CA MET A 462 -3.34 -16.98 34.24
C MET A 462 -3.94 -18.06 33.33
N ALA A 463 -5.24 -18.33 33.46
CA ALA A 463 -5.95 -19.29 32.60
C ALA A 463 -5.91 -18.87 31.12
N GLY A 464 -6.11 -17.58 30.83
CA GLY A 464 -5.97 -17.06 29.46
C GLY A 464 -4.54 -17.14 28.94
N ARG A 465 -3.54 -16.91 29.80
CA ARG A 465 -2.12 -17.04 29.43
C ARG A 465 -1.75 -18.49 29.11
N VAL A 466 -2.16 -19.45 29.95
CA VAL A 466 -1.94 -20.88 29.71
C VAL A 466 -2.63 -21.31 28.41
N PHE A 467 -3.89 -20.94 28.22
CA PHE A 467 -4.61 -21.20 26.97
C PHE A 467 -3.87 -20.64 25.75
N THR A 468 -3.41 -19.39 25.83
CA THR A 468 -2.65 -18.73 24.76
C THR A 468 -1.37 -19.49 24.43
N VAL A 469 -0.59 -19.86 25.44
CA VAL A 469 0.67 -20.60 25.25
C VAL A 469 0.40 -21.98 24.64
N LEU A 470 -0.60 -22.72 25.13
CA LEU A 470 -0.92 -24.05 24.61
C LEU A 470 -1.38 -23.98 23.15
N VAL A 471 -2.30 -23.07 22.82
CA VAL A 471 -2.83 -22.94 21.45
C VAL A 471 -1.77 -22.46 20.47
N VAL A 472 -0.80 -21.65 20.89
CA VAL A 472 0.32 -21.22 20.02
C VAL A 472 1.40 -22.29 19.90
N ALA A 473 1.84 -22.88 21.02
CA ALA A 473 3.05 -23.70 21.06
C ALA A 473 2.81 -25.16 20.63
N VAL A 474 1.72 -25.78 21.08
CA VAL A 474 1.45 -27.21 20.82
C VAL A 474 1.33 -27.51 19.30
N PRO A 475 0.53 -26.75 18.52
CA PRO A 475 0.39 -27.01 17.09
C PRO A 475 1.53 -26.40 16.26
N ALA A 476 2.63 -25.91 16.86
CA ALA A 476 3.72 -25.28 16.11
C ALA A 476 4.36 -26.20 15.06
N PHE A 477 4.30 -27.53 15.25
CA PHE A 477 4.71 -28.52 14.26
C PHE A 477 3.84 -28.57 13.00
N TRP A 478 2.65 -27.97 13.01
CA TRP A 478 1.85 -27.80 11.80
C TRP A 478 2.37 -26.62 10.97
N LEU A 479 2.77 -25.54 11.64
CA LEU A 479 3.37 -24.38 10.99
C LEU A 479 4.77 -24.70 10.43
N PHE A 480 5.62 -25.32 11.25
CA PHE A 480 6.98 -25.72 10.89
C PHE A 480 7.07 -27.24 10.78
N HIS A 481 6.39 -27.79 9.78
CA HIS A 481 6.28 -29.23 9.59
C HIS A 481 7.62 -29.90 9.27
N PRO A 482 7.79 -31.20 9.60
CA PRO A 482 9.07 -31.90 9.41
C PRO A 482 9.66 -31.81 7.99
N PRO A 483 8.88 -31.91 6.90
CA PRO A 483 9.41 -31.70 5.55
C PRO A 483 10.02 -30.31 5.33
N PHE A 484 9.41 -29.25 5.86
CA PHE A 484 9.98 -27.90 5.79
C PHE A 484 11.33 -27.81 6.50
N VAL A 485 11.42 -28.38 7.70
CA VAL A 485 12.68 -28.40 8.46
C VAL A 485 13.77 -29.14 7.67
N ARG A 486 13.45 -30.30 7.09
CA ARG A 486 14.43 -31.14 6.38
C ARG A 486 14.83 -30.59 5.01
N HIS A 487 13.89 -30.10 4.21
CA HIS A 487 14.14 -29.69 2.83
C HIS A 487 14.55 -28.23 2.67
N VAL A 488 14.24 -27.39 3.67
CA VAL A 488 14.45 -25.94 3.59
C VAL A 488 15.42 -25.47 4.66
N ILE A 489 15.12 -25.71 5.93
CA ILE A 489 15.90 -25.16 7.06
C ILE A 489 17.28 -25.79 7.17
N LEU A 490 17.40 -27.11 7.19
CA LEU A 490 18.71 -27.77 7.33
C LEU A 490 19.65 -27.44 6.15
N PRO A 491 19.22 -27.49 4.87
CA PRO A 491 20.06 -27.06 3.75
C PRO A 491 20.46 -25.58 3.83
N PHE A 492 19.56 -24.71 4.29
CA PHE A 492 19.90 -23.31 4.54
C PHE A 492 20.98 -23.16 5.61
N MET A 493 20.82 -23.82 6.76
CA MET A 493 21.79 -23.80 7.85
C MET A 493 23.17 -24.30 7.39
N LYS A 494 23.21 -25.37 6.58
CA LYS A 494 24.45 -25.84 5.97
C LYS A 494 25.06 -24.80 5.03
N ALA A 495 24.26 -24.14 4.20
CA ALA A 495 24.73 -23.13 3.25
C ALA A 495 25.34 -21.89 3.93
N ILE A 496 24.87 -21.51 5.12
CA ILE A 496 25.42 -20.39 5.91
C ILE A 496 26.56 -20.82 6.86
N GLY A 497 26.99 -22.09 6.83
CA GLY A 497 28.05 -22.60 7.70
C GLY A 497 27.64 -22.80 9.16
N ALA A 498 26.35 -22.95 9.44
CA ALA A 498 25.83 -23.23 10.79
C ALA A 498 25.86 -24.73 11.15
N LEU A 499 25.99 -25.61 10.15
CA LEU A 499 26.06 -27.07 10.29
C LEU A 499 27.24 -27.66 9.52
#